data_AF-A0A3E0VEF7-F1
#
_entry.id   AF-A0A3E0VEF7-F1
#
_cell.length_a   1.000
_cell.length_b   1.000
_cell.length_c   1.000
_cell.angle_alpha   90.00
_cell.angle_beta   90.00
_cell.angle_gamma   90.00
#
_symmetry.space_group_name_H-M   'P 1'
#
loop_
_entity.id
_entity.type
_entity.pdbx_description
1 polymer ?
#
loop_
_entity_poly.entity_id
_entity_poly.type
_entity_poly.pdbx_seq_one_letter_code
_entity_poly.pdbx_strand_id
1 'polypeptide(L)'
;MIPGRSAGVLARPAAEIARLAIGSIVVLLILTVVGIHRYPGSELVFFVVLGVVGTSVLGAGTLHYVAFYRAADEVRHGYTTLERSYQEVEKLDPVSGRTIRAAGEPYLDQKTRADRIATGFDLSAHSPAAAVPSDPYRQYRSRWQWTLLGVGVAASILAFLFRLSEGTR
;
A
#
# COMPACT_ATOMS: atom_id res chain seq x y z
N MET A 1 7.30 -5.01 21.35
CA MET A 1 6.85 -4.19 20.20
C MET A 1 7.41 -2.79 20.31
N ILE A 2 7.69 -2.15 19.17
CA ILE A 2 8.15 -0.76 19.08
C ILE A 2 6.94 0.14 19.39
N PRO A 3 7.11 1.24 20.14
CA PRO A 3 6.01 2.16 20.43
C PRO A 3 5.45 2.82 19.15
N GLY A 4 4.13 2.97 19.12
CA GLY A 4 3.38 3.62 18.04
C GLY A 4 2.46 2.67 17.25
N ARG A 5 1.89 3.17 16.15
CA ARG A 5 1.09 2.34 15.24
C ARG A 5 2.01 1.41 14.46
N SER A 6 1.67 0.13 14.43
CA SER A 6 2.39 -0.88 13.67
C SER A 6 2.22 -0.72 12.16
N ALA A 7 3.15 -1.26 11.40
CA ALA A 7 3.14 -1.22 9.94
C ALA A 7 1.86 -1.86 9.37
N GLY A 8 1.40 -2.96 9.96
CA GLY A 8 0.15 -3.63 9.59
C GLY A 8 -1.10 -2.76 9.79
N VAL A 9 -1.13 -1.94 10.85
CA VAL A 9 -2.25 -1.00 11.11
C VAL A 9 -2.25 0.15 10.12
N LEU A 10 -1.07 0.65 9.73
CA LEU A 10 -0.92 1.74 8.77
C LEU A 10 -1.16 1.29 7.32
N ALA A 11 -0.84 0.04 6.98
CA ALA A 11 -0.99 -0.50 5.63
C ALA A 11 -2.46 -0.63 5.19
N ARG A 12 -3.39 -0.89 6.12
CA ARG A 12 -4.83 -1.00 5.82
C ARG A 12 -5.45 0.28 5.26
N PRO A 13 -5.41 1.44 5.96
CA PRO A 13 -5.94 2.67 5.42
C PRO A 13 -5.19 3.12 4.16
N ALA A 14 -3.89 2.85 4.05
CA ALA A 14 -3.13 3.11 2.82
C ALA A 14 -3.71 2.34 1.62
N ALA A 15 -4.07 1.07 1.80
CA ALA A 15 -4.67 0.25 0.75
C ALA A 15 -6.08 0.74 0.37
N GLU A 16 -6.91 1.15 1.34
CA GLU A 16 -8.24 1.69 1.04
C GLU A 16 -8.16 3.03 0.29
N ILE A 17 -7.27 3.94 0.70
CA ILE A 17 -7.05 5.21 0.00
C ILE A 17 -6.49 4.96 -1.41
N ALA A 18 -5.61 3.97 -1.57
CA ALA A 18 -5.12 3.58 -2.90
C ALA A 18 -6.24 3.07 -3.82
N ARG A 19 -7.19 2.27 -3.29
CA ARG A 19 -8.36 1.83 -4.07
C ARG A 19 -9.25 3.00 -4.48
N LEU A 20 -9.49 3.94 -3.56
CA LEU A 20 -10.21 5.18 -3.87
C LEU A 20 -9.49 5.97 -4.97
N ALA A 21 -8.17 6.17 -4.83
CA ALA A 21 -7.37 6.86 -5.83
C ALA A 21 -7.48 6.21 -7.22
N ILE A 22 -7.38 4.88 -7.30
CA ILE A 22 -7.56 4.13 -8.56
C ILE A 22 -8.96 4.37 -9.14
N GLY A 23 -10.01 4.25 -8.33
CA GLY A 23 -11.38 4.51 -8.76
C GLY A 23 -11.56 5.94 -9.28
N SER A 24 -11.01 6.94 -8.59
CA SER A 24 -11.06 8.34 -8.99
C SER A 24 -10.29 8.61 -10.29
N ILE A 25 -9.14 7.94 -10.49
CA ILE A 25 -8.37 8.02 -11.75
C ILE A 25 -9.18 7.47 -12.92
N VAL A 26 -9.86 6.32 -12.73
CA VAL A 26 -10.73 5.74 -13.76
C VAL A 26 -11.89 6.68 -14.10
N VAL A 27 -12.54 7.27 -13.09
CA VAL A 27 -13.59 8.27 -13.32
C VAL A 27 -13.04 9.47 -14.09
N LEU A 28 -11.90 10.02 -13.69
CA LEU A 28 -11.26 11.14 -14.39
C LEU A 28 -10.99 10.80 -15.87
N LEU A 29 -10.46 9.61 -16.15
CA LEU A 29 -10.24 9.13 -17.51
C LEU A 29 -11.55 9.06 -18.32
N ILE A 30 -12.62 8.53 -17.73
CA ILE A 30 -13.95 8.47 -18.39
C ILE A 30 -14.45 9.88 -18.70
N LEU A 31 -14.37 10.81 -17.74
CA LEU A 31 -14.82 12.19 -17.92
C LEU A 31 -14.04 12.91 -19.03
N THR A 32 -12.73 12.66 -19.12
CA THR A 32 -11.89 13.17 -20.20
C THR A 32 -12.26 12.58 -21.55
N VAL A 33 -12.49 11.26 -21.64
CA VAL A 33 -12.88 10.59 -22.89
C VAL A 33 -14.26 11.02 -23.39
N VAL A 34 -15.22 11.17 -22.48
CA VAL A 34 -16.57 11.69 -22.80
C VAL A 34 -16.51 13.17 -23.22
N GLY A 35 -15.39 13.84 -22.98
CA GLY A 35 -15.19 15.24 -23.35
C GLY A 35 -16.04 16.15 -22.48
N ILE A 36 -16.11 15.88 -21.17
CA ILE A 36 -16.94 16.67 -20.25
C ILE A 36 -16.58 18.17 -20.31
N HIS A 37 -15.33 18.48 -20.67
CA HIS A 37 -14.78 19.82 -20.91
C HIS A 37 -15.59 20.65 -21.93
N ARG A 38 -16.41 20.00 -22.77
CA ARG A 38 -17.28 20.66 -23.75
C ARG A 38 -18.55 21.26 -23.14
N TYR A 39 -18.89 20.90 -21.89
CA TYR A 39 -20.08 21.42 -21.21
C TYR A 39 -19.73 22.64 -20.35
N PRO A 40 -20.54 23.71 -20.40
CA PRO A 40 -20.33 24.89 -19.55
C PRO A 40 -20.46 24.51 -18.07
N GLY A 41 -19.48 24.95 -17.25
CA GLY A 41 -19.41 24.62 -15.81
C GLY A 41 -18.73 23.29 -15.46
N SER A 42 -18.35 22.49 -16.45
CA SER A 42 -17.65 21.20 -16.24
C SER A 42 -16.23 21.34 -15.70
N GLU A 43 -15.60 22.51 -15.90
CA GLU A 43 -14.24 22.80 -15.44
C GLU A 43 -14.12 22.65 -13.92
N LEU A 44 -15.11 23.13 -13.17
CA LEU A 44 -15.13 23.01 -11.72
C LEU A 44 -15.19 21.54 -11.28
N VAL A 45 -16.03 20.73 -11.94
CA VAL A 45 -16.11 19.28 -11.69
C VAL A 45 -14.76 18.62 -11.99
N PHE A 46 -14.13 18.97 -13.10
CA PHE A 46 -12.82 18.45 -13.47
C PHE A 46 -11.74 18.77 -12.42
N PHE A 47 -11.66 20.03 -11.97
CA PHE A 47 -10.68 20.43 -10.94
C PHE A 47 -10.96 19.79 -9.58
N VAL A 48 -12.23 19.63 -9.19
CA VAL A 48 -12.61 18.92 -7.97
C VAL A 48 -12.16 17.46 -8.04
N VAL A 49 -12.47 16.75 -9.14
CA VAL A 49 -12.05 15.35 -9.32
C VAL A 49 -10.52 15.23 -9.34
N LEU A 50 -9.84 16.14 -10.04
CA LEU A 50 -8.38 16.19 -10.06
C LEU A 50 -7.78 16.42 -8.67
N GLY A 51 -8.37 17.32 -7.87
CA GLY A 51 -7.97 17.56 -6.49
C GLY A 51 -8.16 16.33 -5.60
N VAL A 52 -9.28 15.61 -5.75
CA VAL A 52 -9.54 14.34 -5.04
C VAL A 52 -8.53 13.27 -5.43
N VAL A 53 -8.22 13.14 -6.72
CA VAL A 53 -7.17 12.21 -7.21
C VAL A 53 -5.82 12.57 -6.61
N GLY A 54 -5.40 13.83 -6.72
CA GLY A 54 -4.10 14.28 -6.24
C GLY A 54 -3.92 14.07 -4.74
N THR A 55 -4.90 14.49 -3.93
CA THR A 55 -4.89 14.30 -2.48
C THR A 55 -4.91 12.82 -2.08
N SER A 56 -5.67 11.98 -2.79
CA SER A 56 -5.71 10.53 -2.52
C SER A 56 -4.39 9.84 -2.85
N VAL A 57 -3.77 10.17 -3.99
CA VAL A 57 -2.48 9.60 -4.40
C VAL A 57 -1.39 10.01 -3.41
N LEU A 58 -1.32 11.29 -3.04
CA LEU A 58 -0.35 11.79 -2.07
C LEU A 58 -0.57 11.17 -0.68
N GLY A 59 -1.83 11.07 -0.24
CA GLY A 59 -2.19 10.46 1.04
C GLY A 59 -1.82 8.98 1.10
N ALA A 60 -2.19 8.21 0.07
CA ALA A 60 -1.83 6.79 -0.04
C ALA A 60 -0.31 6.60 -0.10
N GLY A 61 0.39 7.39 -0.91
CA GLY A 61 1.84 7.34 -1.05
C GLY A 61 2.55 7.64 0.27
N THR A 62 2.12 8.67 0.99
CA THR A 62 2.69 9.05 2.29
C THR A 62 2.47 7.95 3.34
N LEU A 63 1.25 7.43 3.45
CA LEU A 63 0.97 6.34 4.40
C LEU A 63 1.72 5.06 4.04
N HIS A 64 1.82 4.73 2.75
CA HIS A 64 2.58 3.58 2.30
C HIS A 64 4.07 3.72 2.62
N TYR A 65 4.63 4.92 2.41
CA TYR A 65 6.00 5.24 2.78
C TYR A 65 6.22 5.09 4.29
N VAL A 66 5.36 5.69 5.12
CA VAL A 66 5.48 5.55 6.60
C VAL A 66 5.32 4.09 7.03
N ALA A 67 4.37 3.35 6.46
CA ALA A 67 4.18 1.94 6.75
C ALA A 67 5.41 1.11 6.34
N PHE A 68 6.08 1.45 5.25
CA PHE A 68 7.32 0.80 4.82
C PHE A 68 8.48 1.06 5.77
N TYR A 69 8.70 2.31 6.17
CA TYR A 69 9.75 2.62 7.16
C TYR A 69 9.49 1.89 8.48
N ARG A 70 8.23 1.84 8.92
CA ARG A 70 7.88 1.06 10.10
C ARG A 70 8.03 -0.43 9.93
N ALA A 71 7.74 -0.97 8.76
CA ALA A 71 7.98 -2.37 8.47
C ALA A 71 9.47 -2.72 8.60
N ALA A 72 10.34 -1.89 8.02
CA ALA A 72 11.78 -2.09 8.11
C ALA A 72 12.26 -2.02 9.57
N ASP A 73 11.73 -1.09 10.37
CA ASP A 73 12.04 -1.02 11.80
C ASP A 73 11.53 -2.24 12.57
N GLU A 74 10.31 -2.72 12.32
CA GLU A 74 9.78 -3.95 12.94
C GLU A 74 10.69 -5.14 12.64
N VAL A 75 11.05 -5.30 11.35
CA VAL A 75 11.89 -6.40 10.87
C VAL A 75 13.28 -6.35 11.50
N ARG A 76 13.86 -5.15 11.69
CA ARG A 76 15.12 -4.97 12.46
C ARG A 76 15.03 -5.46 13.91
N HIS A 77 13.83 -5.44 14.50
CA HIS A 77 13.60 -5.95 15.85
C HIS A 77 13.17 -7.43 15.85
N GLY A 78 13.28 -8.12 14.72
CA GLY A 78 13.06 -9.57 14.61
C GLY A 78 11.60 -9.99 14.43
N TYR A 79 10.69 -9.07 14.13
CA TYR A 79 9.28 -9.39 13.90
C TYR A 79 8.65 -8.56 12.77
N THR A 80 7.44 -8.91 12.36
CA THR A 80 6.65 -8.10 11.44
C THR A 80 5.17 -8.14 11.81
N THR A 81 4.46 -7.05 11.57
CA THR A 81 2.99 -7.02 11.67
C THR A 81 2.32 -7.00 10.30
N LEU A 82 3.09 -6.88 9.23
CA LEU A 82 2.58 -6.87 7.86
C LEU A 82 2.05 -8.23 7.43
N GLU A 83 1.05 -8.21 6.57
CA GLU A 83 0.51 -9.42 5.97
C GLU A 83 1.34 -9.82 4.75
N ARG A 84 1.58 -11.14 4.60
CA ARG A 84 2.28 -11.73 3.44
C ARG A 84 3.62 -11.07 3.10
N SER A 85 4.32 -10.60 4.13
CA SER A 85 5.60 -9.90 4.03
C SER A 85 6.58 -10.54 5.02
N TYR A 86 7.87 -10.55 4.68
CA TYR A 86 8.98 -10.99 5.53
C TYR A 86 8.73 -12.35 6.21
N GLN A 87 8.84 -13.43 5.43
CA GLN A 87 8.58 -14.79 5.93
C GLN A 87 9.63 -15.22 6.96
N GLU A 88 10.85 -14.71 6.83
CA GLU A 88 12.02 -14.97 7.64
C GLU A 88 11.93 -14.50 9.10
N VAL A 89 11.00 -13.60 9.44
CA VAL A 89 10.77 -13.14 10.81
C VAL A 89 9.42 -13.60 11.35
N GLU A 90 9.26 -13.55 12.67
CA GLU A 90 7.99 -13.86 13.33
C GLU A 90 6.92 -12.84 12.97
N LYS A 91 5.65 -13.28 12.87
CA LYS A 91 4.53 -12.38 12.67
C LYS A 91 3.79 -12.15 13.98
N LEU A 92 3.71 -10.89 14.38
CA LEU A 92 2.89 -10.48 15.51
C LEU A 92 1.50 -10.02 15.04
N ASP A 93 0.48 -10.31 15.83
CA ASP A 93 -0.80 -9.63 15.70
C ASP A 93 -0.65 -8.16 16.12
N PRO A 94 -0.95 -7.19 15.26
CA PRO A 94 -0.74 -5.78 15.56
C PRO A 94 -1.56 -5.24 16.74
N VAL A 95 -2.64 -5.92 17.14
CA VAL A 95 -3.52 -5.49 18.23
C VAL A 95 -3.09 -6.14 19.55
N SER A 96 -2.97 -7.46 19.59
CA SER A 96 -2.63 -8.20 20.81
C SER A 96 -1.12 -8.32 21.08
N GLY A 97 -0.28 -8.11 20.07
CA GLY A 97 1.17 -8.31 20.15
C GLY A 97 1.60 -9.78 20.23
N ARG A 98 0.66 -10.73 20.08
CA ARG A 98 0.94 -12.17 20.15
C ARG A 98 1.56 -12.69 18.86
N THR A 99 2.37 -13.74 18.97
CA THR A 99 3.01 -14.36 17.81
C THR A 99 2.03 -15.30 17.13
N ILE A 100 1.50 -14.86 15.99
CA ILE A 100 0.52 -15.63 15.22
C ILE A 100 1.16 -16.51 14.15
N ARG A 101 2.42 -16.26 13.78
CA ARG A 101 3.19 -17.07 12.81
C ARG A 101 4.66 -17.08 13.22
N ALA A 102 5.30 -18.25 13.20
CA ALA A 102 6.73 -18.36 13.48
C ALA A 102 7.57 -17.90 12.28
N ALA A 103 8.84 -17.57 12.54
CA ALA A 103 9.82 -17.33 11.47
C ALA A 103 9.96 -18.55 10.56
N GLY A 104 9.99 -18.34 9.24
CA GLY A 104 10.05 -19.40 8.23
C GLY A 104 8.73 -20.12 7.94
N GLU A 105 7.74 -20.08 8.83
CA GLU A 105 6.42 -20.70 8.61
C GLU A 105 5.75 -20.07 7.38
N PRO A 106 5.08 -20.87 6.52
CA PRO A 106 4.32 -20.36 5.38
C PRO A 106 3.34 -19.24 5.75
N TYR A 107 3.04 -18.37 4.79
CA TYR A 107 2.04 -17.33 5.01
C TYR A 107 0.68 -17.94 5.34
N LEU A 108 0.10 -17.48 6.45
CA LEU A 108 -1.24 -17.90 6.86
C LEU A 108 -2.26 -17.46 5.81
N ASP A 109 -3.16 -18.38 5.47
CA ASP A 109 -4.41 -18.06 4.79
C ASP A 109 -5.35 -17.27 5.72
N GLN A 110 -6.39 -16.70 5.12
CA GLN A 110 -7.29 -15.81 5.84
C GLN A 110 -8.04 -16.52 6.97
N LYS A 111 -8.44 -17.78 6.75
CA LYS A 111 -9.20 -18.56 7.74
C LYS A 111 -8.33 -18.93 8.93
N THR A 112 -7.18 -19.57 8.71
CA THR A 112 -6.27 -19.94 9.80
C THR A 112 -5.83 -18.73 10.61
N ARG A 113 -5.60 -17.59 9.95
CA ARG A 113 -5.29 -16.35 10.66
C ARG A 113 -6.45 -15.91 11.57
N ALA A 114 -7.67 -15.87 11.04
CA ALA A 114 -8.84 -15.47 11.82
C ALA A 114 -9.03 -16.41 13.02
N ASP A 115 -8.87 -17.71 12.81
CA ASP A 115 -8.97 -18.73 13.86
C ASP A 115 -7.91 -18.50 14.94
N ARG A 116 -6.63 -18.34 14.57
CA ARG A 116 -5.54 -18.07 15.54
C ARG A 116 -5.78 -16.80 16.37
N ILE A 117 -6.29 -15.74 15.75
CA ILE A 117 -6.61 -14.49 16.46
C ILE A 117 -7.79 -14.71 17.42
N ALA A 118 -8.84 -15.40 16.96
CA ALA A 118 -10.05 -15.65 17.76
C ALA A 118 -9.78 -16.56 18.97
N THR A 119 -8.94 -17.58 18.81
CA THR A 119 -8.55 -18.49 19.90
C THR A 119 -7.47 -17.91 20.80
N GLY A 120 -6.93 -16.73 20.47
CA GLY A 120 -5.87 -16.10 21.24
C GLY A 120 -4.54 -16.86 21.20
N PHE A 121 -4.29 -17.60 20.11
CA PHE A 121 -3.09 -18.40 19.91
C PHE A 121 -1.81 -17.56 20.00
N ASP A 122 -0.79 -18.10 20.67
CA ASP A 122 0.51 -17.43 20.81
C ASP A 122 1.67 -18.43 20.72
N LEU A 123 2.48 -18.30 19.69
CA LEU A 123 3.69 -19.11 19.45
C LEU A 123 4.90 -18.65 20.27
N SER A 124 4.83 -17.50 20.93
CA SER A 124 5.96 -16.97 21.73
C SER A 124 6.43 -17.96 22.80
N ALA A 125 5.53 -18.81 23.29
CA ALA A 125 5.83 -19.87 24.25
C ALA A 125 6.71 -21.02 23.69
N HIS A 126 6.88 -21.14 22.37
CA HIS A 126 7.45 -22.34 21.72
C HIS A 126 8.63 -22.04 20.76
N SER A 127 9.03 -20.77 20.61
CA SER A 127 10.04 -20.36 19.59
C SER A 127 11.41 -20.10 20.22
N PRO A 128 12.51 -20.80 19.82
CA PRO A 128 13.80 -20.72 20.53
C PRO A 128 14.66 -19.48 20.26
N ALA A 129 14.41 -18.66 19.25
CA ALA A 129 15.19 -17.44 19.01
C ALA A 129 14.53 -16.52 17.97
N ALA A 130 14.63 -15.20 18.19
CA ALA A 130 14.26 -14.20 17.18
C ALA A 130 15.15 -14.36 15.94
N ALA A 131 14.55 -14.62 14.78
CA ALA A 131 15.28 -14.70 13.53
C ALA A 131 15.80 -13.30 13.13
N VAL A 132 17.10 -13.21 12.82
CA VAL A 132 17.72 -11.98 12.33
C VAL A 132 17.61 -11.95 10.79
N PRO A 133 16.85 -11.01 10.21
CA PRO A 133 16.66 -10.94 8.76
C PRO A 133 17.93 -10.45 8.06
N SER A 134 18.17 -10.94 6.84
CA SER A 134 19.33 -10.58 6.03
C SER A 134 19.25 -9.17 5.44
N ASP A 135 18.05 -8.63 5.22
CA ASP A 135 17.83 -7.26 4.73
C ASP A 135 16.42 -6.73 5.12
N PRO A 136 16.32 -5.78 6.06
CA PRO A 136 15.03 -5.24 6.51
C PRO A 136 14.32 -4.37 5.47
N TYR A 137 15.04 -3.88 4.46
CA TYR A 137 14.47 -3.04 3.39
C TYR A 137 14.00 -3.85 2.18
N ARG A 138 14.20 -5.17 2.17
CA ARG A 138 13.83 -6.03 1.07
C ARG A 138 12.31 -6.21 1.00
N GLN A 139 11.64 -5.24 0.40
CA GLN A 139 10.24 -5.38 0.00
C GLN A 139 10.15 -6.14 -1.31
N TYR A 140 9.36 -7.23 -1.33
CA TYR A 140 8.95 -7.86 -2.57
C TYR A 140 7.95 -6.95 -3.28
N ARG A 141 8.45 -5.99 -4.08
CA ARG A 141 7.59 -5.21 -4.98
C ARG A 141 7.01 -6.17 -5.99
N SER A 142 5.68 -6.23 -6.09
CA SER A 142 5.04 -7.08 -7.08
C SER A 142 5.36 -6.53 -8.48
N ARG A 143 5.53 -7.41 -9.48
CA ARG A 143 5.76 -7.00 -10.88
C ARG A 143 4.72 -5.97 -11.36
N TRP A 144 3.48 -6.10 -10.89
CA TRP A 144 2.39 -5.17 -11.14
C TRP A 144 2.64 -3.74 -10.66
N GLN A 145 3.30 -3.54 -9.52
CA GLN A 145 3.62 -2.19 -9.03
C GLN A 145 4.57 -1.46 -9.98
N TRP A 146 5.58 -2.16 -10.52
CA TRP A 146 6.46 -1.60 -11.56
C TRP A 146 5.73 -1.29 -12.86
N THR A 147 4.77 -2.14 -13.21
CA THR A 147 3.98 -1.97 -14.44
C THR A 147 3.09 -0.73 -14.35
N LEU A 148 2.39 -0.55 -13.21
CA LEU A 148 1.54 0.61 -12.95
C LEU A 148 2.33 1.92 -12.91
N LEU A 149 3.52 1.91 -12.31
CA LEU A 149 4.40 3.08 -12.27
C LEU A 149 4.90 3.44 -13.68
N GLY A 150 5.28 2.44 -14.48
CA GLY A 150 5.66 2.63 -15.88
C GLY A 150 4.53 3.20 -16.74
N VAL A 151 3.31 2.67 -16.61
CA VAL A 151 2.12 3.17 -17.33
C VAL A 151 1.80 4.61 -16.92
N GLY A 152 1.86 4.93 -15.63
CA GLY A 152 1.62 6.29 -15.14
C GLY A 152 2.60 7.31 -15.73
N VAL A 153 3.90 6.99 -15.73
CA VAL A 153 4.94 7.85 -16.33
C VAL A 153 4.72 8.01 -17.83
N ALA A 154 4.43 6.92 -18.55
CA ALA A 154 4.17 6.97 -19.99
C ALA A 154 2.94 7.83 -20.34
N ALA A 155 1.85 7.71 -19.56
CA ALA A 155 0.65 8.52 -19.74
C ALA A 155 0.91 10.01 -19.48
N SER A 156 1.69 10.36 -18.45
CA SER A 156 2.10 11.74 -18.19
C SER A 156 2.94 12.34 -19.30
N ILE A 157 3.89 11.56 -19.85
CA ILE A 157 4.72 11.98 -21.00
C ILE A 157 3.83 12.21 -22.22
N LEU A 158 2.93 11.26 -22.54
CA LEU A 158 2.02 11.40 -23.68
C LEU A 158 1.12 12.64 -23.55
N ALA A 159 0.54 12.88 -22.36
CA ALA A 159 -0.29 14.05 -22.12
C ALA A 159 0.50 15.37 -22.28
N PHE A 160 1.75 15.40 -21.81
CA PHE A 160 2.64 16.56 -21.99
C PHE A 160 2.96 16.81 -23.47
N LEU A 161 3.27 15.76 -24.23
CA LEU A 161 3.55 15.87 -25.66
C LEU A 161 2.32 16.33 -26.45
N PHE A 162 1.14 15.81 -26.14
CA PHE A 162 -0.11 16.27 -26.77
C PHE A 162 -0.35 17.77 -26.53
N ARG A 163 -0.14 18.24 -25.29
CA ARG A 163 -0.31 19.66 -24.96
C ARG A 163 0.67 20.58 -25.70
N LEU A 164 1.92 20.14 -25.92
CA LEU A 164 2.88 20.89 -26.73
C LEU A 164 2.48 20.96 -28.20
N SER A 165 1.82 19.91 -28.73
CA SER A 165 1.38 19.87 -30.12
C SER A 165 0.18 20.79 -30.41
N GLU A 166 -0.65 21.10 -29.41
CA GLU A 166 -1.81 22.00 -29.57
C GLU A 166 -1.42 23.48 -29.51
N GLY A 167 -0.36 23.85 -28.77
CA GLY A 167 0.09 25.24 -28.63
C GLY A 167 0.88 25.81 -29.81
N THR A 168 1.06 25.04 -30.88
CA THR A 168 1.81 25.44 -32.09
C THR A 168 0.92 25.72 -33.32
N ARG A 169 -0.40 25.78 -33.13
CA ARG A 169 -1.38 26.24 -34.13
C ARG A 169 -1.96 27.59 -33.76
#